data_AF-A0AA88KKY1-F1
#
_entry.id   AF-A0AA88KKY1-F1
#
_cell.length_a   1.000
_cell.length_b   1.000
_cell.length_c   1.000
_cell.angle_alpha   90.00
_cell.angle_beta   90.00
_cell.angle_gamma   90.00
#
_symmetry.space_group_name_H-M   'P 1'
#
loop_
_entity.id
_entity.type
_entity.pdbx_description
1 polymer ?
#
loop_
_entity_poly.entity_id
_entity_poly.type
_entity_poly.pdbx_seq_one_letter_code
_entity_poly.pdbx_strand_id
1 'polypeptide(L)'
;MSSSDENPPSIESVLEQLPLNLLKEYIQGNDIKAKKTAKKTDAVEAILEHAQKKGESAFIKELEKDALKLALEELSGDEKVNTESKSKMTKSFKTLFQKAKNKEEFFNSCSIELLTKFLAALGMEEDSSKEEKAEAVQEEILITGLKIGFNTMSKEYINDVCEALKVAKSGSKKACISRIIGQAYPHYLETTEKETKEREKNDISQIKKGITFEELYQYYAEELQDYCKQNGLKKTGSKKIVCKRILKFLEGDLESTRPLKPGERLKKKRGGKKGQKRKGETEEGKEEEKKEEEGESKKKKTKK
;
A
#
# COMPACT_ATOMS: atom_id res chain seq x y z
N MET A 1 -26.49 -23.75 8.60
CA MET A 1 -26.81 -22.39 8.11
C MET A 1 -26.62 -22.43 6.62
N SER A 2 -27.71 -22.37 5.85
CA SER A 2 -27.66 -22.42 4.39
C SER A 2 -26.90 -21.20 3.88
N SER A 3 -25.69 -21.40 3.37
CA SER A 3 -25.04 -20.46 2.48
C SER A 3 -25.83 -20.49 1.18
N SER A 4 -26.78 -19.58 1.05
CA SER A 4 -27.44 -19.32 -0.23
C SER A 4 -26.36 -18.98 -1.26
N ASP A 5 -26.37 -19.73 -2.36
CA ASP A 5 -25.67 -19.46 -3.62
C ASP A 5 -26.17 -18.13 -4.24
N GLU A 6 -26.04 -17.03 -3.52
CA GLU A 6 -26.24 -15.71 -4.10
C GLU A 6 -24.95 -15.33 -4.82
N ASN A 7 -25.00 -15.34 -6.15
CA ASN A 7 -23.96 -14.74 -6.97
C ASN A 7 -23.65 -13.34 -6.43
N PRO A 8 -22.36 -12.98 -6.29
CA PRO A 8 -22.00 -11.68 -5.74
C PRO A 8 -22.61 -10.56 -6.62
N PRO A 9 -23.07 -9.46 -6.01
CA PRO A 9 -23.62 -8.33 -6.77
C PRO A 9 -22.57 -7.75 -7.72
N SER A 10 -22.99 -7.23 -8.86
CA SER A 10 -22.09 -6.49 -9.74
C SER A 10 -21.50 -5.26 -9.04
N ILE A 11 -20.31 -4.83 -9.48
CA ILE A 11 -19.68 -3.62 -8.92
C ILE A 11 -20.54 -2.37 -9.13
N GLU A 12 -21.30 -2.31 -10.22
CA GLU A 12 -22.31 -1.28 -10.47
C GLU A 12 -23.37 -1.27 -9.37
N SER A 13 -23.94 -2.45 -9.05
CA SER A 13 -24.93 -2.60 -7.98
C SER A 13 -24.37 -2.21 -6.61
N VAL A 14 -23.10 -2.53 -6.32
CA VAL A 14 -22.43 -2.09 -5.09
C VAL A 14 -22.33 -0.57 -5.02
N LEU A 15 -21.91 0.10 -6.10
CA LEU A 15 -21.85 1.56 -6.15
C LEU A 15 -23.25 2.19 -6.08
N GLU A 16 -24.25 1.54 -6.68
CA GLU A 16 -25.66 1.92 -6.59
C GLU A 16 -26.27 1.73 -5.20
N GLN A 17 -25.58 1.15 -4.23
CA GLN A 17 -26.02 1.17 -2.83
C GLN A 17 -25.59 2.46 -2.12
N LEU A 18 -24.55 3.14 -2.60
CA LEU A 18 -23.99 4.33 -1.93
C LEU A 18 -24.91 5.55 -2.03
N PRO A 19 -25.08 6.35 -0.97
CA PRO A 19 -25.75 7.63 -1.05
C PRO A 19 -25.16 8.56 -2.13
N LEU A 20 -26.02 9.32 -2.82
CA LEU A 20 -25.60 10.20 -3.93
C LEU A 20 -24.54 11.24 -3.52
N ASN A 21 -24.58 11.71 -2.27
CA ASN A 21 -23.57 12.63 -1.74
C ASN A 21 -22.17 11.99 -1.71
N LEU A 22 -22.05 10.70 -1.33
CA LEU A 22 -20.76 10.00 -1.35
C LEU A 22 -20.25 9.81 -2.79
N LEU A 23 -21.13 9.45 -3.72
CA LEU A 23 -20.76 9.35 -5.14
C LEU A 23 -20.26 10.70 -5.69
N LYS A 24 -20.90 11.81 -5.31
CA LYS A 24 -20.45 13.17 -5.70
C LYS A 24 -19.11 13.53 -5.07
N GLU A 25 -18.88 13.15 -3.82
CA GLU A 25 -17.59 13.36 -3.16
C GLU A 25 -16.48 12.57 -3.86
N TYR A 26 -16.72 11.31 -4.25
CA TYR A 26 -15.78 10.54 -5.08
C TYR A 26 -15.43 11.25 -6.38
N ILE A 27 -16.45 11.73 -7.09
CA ILE A 27 -16.31 12.45 -8.37
C ILE A 27 -15.46 13.70 -8.18
N GLN A 28 -15.70 14.47 -7.11
CA GLN A 28 -14.94 15.66 -6.78
C GLN A 28 -13.49 15.32 -6.40
N GLY A 29 -13.28 14.33 -5.52
CA GLY A 29 -11.95 13.94 -5.05
C GLY A 29 -11.05 13.32 -6.12
N ASN A 30 -11.63 12.84 -7.23
CA ASN A 30 -10.92 12.31 -8.38
C ASN A 30 -10.88 13.25 -9.59
N ASP A 31 -11.32 14.51 -9.44
CA ASP A 31 -11.38 15.51 -10.52
C ASP A 31 -12.13 15.03 -11.77
N ILE A 32 -13.21 14.26 -11.57
CA ILE A 32 -13.99 13.68 -12.67
C ILE A 32 -14.85 14.77 -13.31
N LYS A 33 -14.53 15.14 -14.56
CA LYS A 33 -15.30 16.11 -15.36
C LYS A 33 -16.54 15.47 -15.99
N ALA A 34 -17.54 15.14 -15.17
CA ALA A 34 -18.80 14.55 -15.64
C ALA A 34 -19.83 15.65 -15.96
N LYS A 35 -20.51 15.53 -17.12
CA LYS A 35 -21.51 16.51 -17.59
C LYS A 35 -22.85 16.40 -16.85
N LYS A 36 -23.15 15.24 -16.28
CA LYS A 36 -24.41 14.92 -15.58
C LYS A 36 -24.09 14.02 -14.39
N THR A 37 -24.28 14.51 -13.18
CA THR A 37 -24.10 13.76 -11.90
C THR A 37 -25.26 14.02 -10.95
N ALA A 38 -26.37 14.51 -11.50
CA ALA A 38 -27.58 14.83 -10.74
C ALA A 38 -28.32 13.56 -10.30
N LYS A 39 -28.23 12.49 -11.10
CA LYS A 39 -28.79 11.18 -10.81
C LYS A 39 -27.70 10.23 -10.34
N LYS A 40 -28.13 9.22 -9.58
CA LYS A 40 -27.26 8.16 -9.05
C LYS A 40 -26.61 7.35 -10.16
N THR A 41 -27.41 6.88 -11.12
CA THR A 41 -26.97 6.13 -12.30
C THR A 41 -25.87 6.86 -13.07
N ASP A 42 -26.09 8.15 -13.37
CA ASP A 42 -25.11 8.96 -14.11
C ASP A 42 -23.79 9.13 -13.33
N ALA A 43 -23.87 9.21 -11.99
CA ALA A 43 -22.68 9.28 -11.14
C ALA A 43 -21.92 7.95 -11.09
N VAL A 44 -22.62 6.82 -11.02
CA VAL A 44 -22.00 5.48 -11.05
C VAL A 44 -21.32 5.24 -12.39
N GLU A 45 -21.99 5.53 -13.51
CA GLU A 45 -21.42 5.42 -14.86
C GLU A 45 -20.14 6.25 -14.99
N ALA A 46 -20.15 7.51 -14.53
CA ALA A 46 -18.97 8.37 -14.56
C ALA A 46 -17.81 7.84 -13.70
N ILE A 47 -18.10 7.20 -12.56
CA ILE A 47 -17.11 6.58 -11.70
C ILE A 47 -16.49 5.35 -12.39
N LEU A 48 -17.32 4.49 -12.98
CA LEU A 48 -16.85 3.29 -13.69
C LEU A 48 -16.02 3.65 -14.92
N GLU A 49 -16.45 4.63 -15.72
CA GLU A 49 -15.67 5.11 -16.88
C GLU A 49 -14.32 5.71 -16.44
N HIS A 50 -14.31 6.45 -15.33
CA HIS A 50 -13.07 7.01 -14.79
C HIS A 50 -12.14 5.92 -14.24
N ALA A 51 -12.69 4.97 -13.49
CA ALA A 51 -11.96 3.84 -12.96
C ALA A 51 -11.33 3.04 -14.10
N GLN A 52 -12.09 2.71 -15.14
CA GLN A 52 -11.58 2.03 -16.33
C GLN A 52 -10.36 2.78 -16.89
N LYS A 53 -10.46 4.09 -17.16
CA LYS A 53 -9.34 4.89 -17.69
C LYS A 53 -8.11 4.91 -16.77
N LYS A 54 -8.31 4.96 -15.45
CA LYS A 54 -7.22 4.90 -14.45
C LYS A 54 -6.56 3.54 -14.45
N GLY A 55 -7.36 2.47 -14.45
CA GLY A 55 -6.93 1.09 -14.56
C GLY A 55 -6.10 0.84 -15.81
N GLU A 56 -6.62 1.22 -16.97
CA GLU A 56 -5.92 1.12 -18.26
C GLU A 56 -4.56 1.83 -18.22
N SER A 57 -4.52 3.04 -17.65
CA SER A 57 -3.26 3.78 -17.54
C SER A 57 -2.28 3.16 -16.56
N ALA A 58 -2.74 2.45 -15.52
CA ALA A 58 -1.87 1.74 -14.59
C ALA A 58 -1.35 0.46 -15.24
N PHE A 59 -2.25 -0.36 -15.79
CA PHE A 59 -1.95 -1.57 -16.56
C PHE A 59 -0.85 -1.33 -17.60
N ILE A 60 -1.02 -0.33 -18.48
CA ILE A 60 -0.05 -0.02 -19.54
C ILE A 60 1.34 0.33 -18.99
N LYS A 61 1.43 0.91 -17.78
CA LYS A 61 2.71 1.27 -17.16
C LYS A 61 3.44 0.05 -16.60
N GLU A 62 2.67 -0.90 -16.05
CA GLU A 62 3.21 -2.12 -15.45
C GLU A 62 3.64 -3.15 -16.49
N LEU A 63 3.08 -3.11 -17.71
CA LEU A 63 3.50 -4.01 -18.79
C LEU A 63 5.02 -4.01 -19.00
N GLU A 64 5.59 -5.21 -19.02
CA GLU A 64 7.00 -5.43 -19.31
C GLU A 64 7.33 -5.32 -20.80
N LYS A 65 8.62 -5.24 -21.13
CA LYS A 65 9.08 -5.00 -22.51
C LYS A 65 8.70 -6.14 -23.45
N ASP A 66 8.78 -7.38 -22.97
CA ASP A 66 8.40 -8.58 -23.70
C ASP A 66 6.88 -8.62 -23.96
N ALA A 67 6.05 -8.31 -22.97
CA ALA A 67 4.59 -8.22 -23.12
C ALA A 67 4.20 -7.14 -24.14
N LEU A 68 4.83 -5.96 -24.06
CA LEU A 68 4.59 -4.87 -25.01
C LEU A 68 5.02 -5.23 -26.43
N LYS A 69 6.14 -5.94 -26.58
CA LYS A 69 6.62 -6.39 -27.88
C LYS A 69 5.66 -7.40 -28.50
N LEU A 70 5.27 -8.42 -27.74
CA LEU A 70 4.31 -9.44 -28.17
C LEU A 70 2.96 -8.81 -28.55
N ALA A 71 2.44 -7.92 -27.71
CA ALA A 71 1.20 -7.21 -28.00
C ALA A 71 1.23 -6.43 -29.32
N LEU A 72 2.36 -5.76 -29.60
CA LEU A 72 2.50 -5.01 -30.84
C LEU A 72 2.65 -5.94 -32.05
N GLU A 73 3.39 -7.03 -31.93
CA GLU A 73 3.53 -8.03 -33.02
C GLU A 73 2.18 -8.68 -33.36
N GLU A 74 1.40 -9.07 -32.34
CA GLU A 74 0.09 -9.71 -32.55
C GLU A 74 -0.99 -8.73 -33.07
N LEU A 75 -1.03 -7.50 -32.55
CA LEU A 75 -2.20 -6.64 -32.70
C LEU A 75 -2.01 -5.49 -33.70
N SER A 76 -0.76 -5.12 -34.04
CA SER A 76 -0.51 -4.05 -35.01
C SER A 76 -0.46 -4.56 -36.46
N GLY A 77 -0.26 -5.86 -36.66
CA GLY A 77 -0.04 -6.46 -37.97
C GLY A 77 1.34 -6.14 -38.58
N ASP A 78 2.20 -5.39 -37.87
CA ASP A 78 3.58 -5.15 -38.28
C ASP A 78 4.44 -6.37 -37.88
N GLU A 79 4.97 -7.09 -38.86
CA GLU A 79 5.78 -8.32 -38.66
C GLU A 79 7.03 -8.10 -37.79
N LYS A 80 7.48 -6.86 -37.58
CA LYS A 80 8.67 -6.55 -36.76
C LYS A 80 8.53 -5.24 -35.99
N VAL A 81 8.41 -5.33 -34.66
CA VAL A 81 8.59 -4.20 -33.75
C VAL A 81 10.08 -3.83 -33.69
N ASN A 82 10.50 -2.92 -34.57
CA ASN A 82 11.92 -2.54 -34.74
C ASN A 82 12.45 -1.57 -33.67
N THR A 83 11.82 -1.51 -32.49
CA THR A 83 12.26 -0.65 -31.40
C THR A 83 12.51 -1.44 -30.14
N GLU A 84 13.66 -1.22 -29.50
CA GLU A 84 13.99 -1.86 -28.22
C GLU A 84 13.62 -1.01 -27.00
N SER A 85 13.12 0.20 -27.21
CA SER A 85 12.82 1.12 -26.11
C SER A 85 11.44 0.84 -25.52
N LYS A 86 11.39 0.45 -24.23
CA LYS A 86 10.12 0.26 -23.48
C LYS A 86 9.21 1.48 -23.63
N SER A 87 9.73 2.70 -23.44
CA SER A 87 8.95 3.93 -23.55
C SER A 87 8.29 4.13 -24.92
N LYS A 88 9.00 3.80 -26.01
CA LYS A 88 8.43 3.87 -27.37
C LYS A 88 7.36 2.81 -27.56
N MET A 89 7.60 1.56 -27.15
CA MET A 89 6.61 0.50 -27.20
C MET A 89 5.36 0.84 -26.38
N THR A 90 5.51 1.35 -25.16
CA THR A 90 4.39 1.78 -24.30
C THR A 90 3.55 2.86 -25.00
N LYS A 91 4.17 3.82 -25.68
CA LYS A 91 3.44 4.85 -26.44
C LYS A 91 2.69 4.25 -27.64
N SER A 92 3.32 3.35 -28.39
CA SER A 92 2.69 2.66 -29.52
C SER A 92 1.53 1.80 -29.05
N PHE A 93 1.74 0.95 -28.03
CA PHE A 93 0.71 0.10 -27.45
C PHE A 93 -0.43 0.93 -26.88
N LYS A 94 -0.14 1.99 -26.13
CA LYS A 94 -1.17 2.91 -25.63
C LYS A 94 -2.02 3.48 -26.76
N THR A 95 -1.41 3.89 -27.88
CA THR A 95 -2.13 4.42 -29.03
C THR A 95 -3.02 3.36 -29.68
N LEU A 96 -2.51 2.14 -29.83
CA LEU A 96 -3.24 1.01 -30.38
C LEU A 96 -4.43 0.64 -29.46
N PHE A 97 -4.17 0.47 -28.18
CA PHE A 97 -5.15 0.14 -27.16
C PHE A 97 -6.24 1.21 -27.05
N GLN A 98 -5.90 2.51 -27.15
CA GLN A 98 -6.88 3.60 -27.15
C GLN A 98 -7.73 3.69 -28.42
N LYS A 99 -7.25 3.15 -29.55
CA LYS A 99 -8.01 3.08 -30.80
C LYS A 99 -9.01 1.92 -30.83
N ALA A 100 -8.82 0.90 -29.99
CA ALA A 100 -9.76 -0.21 -29.87
C ALA A 100 -11.13 0.32 -29.41
N LYS A 101 -12.14 0.18 -30.28
CA LYS A 101 -13.51 0.62 -30.01
C LYS A 101 -14.19 -0.26 -28.95
N ASN A 102 -13.95 -1.56 -29.04
CA ASN A 102 -14.46 -2.55 -28.11
C ASN A 102 -13.28 -3.22 -27.41
N LYS A 103 -13.22 -3.07 -26.09
CA LYS A 103 -12.15 -3.65 -25.25
C LYS A 103 -12.33 -5.16 -25.09
N GLU A 104 -13.57 -5.63 -25.07
CA GLU A 104 -13.89 -7.05 -24.97
C GLU A 104 -13.36 -7.80 -26.19
N GLU A 105 -13.71 -7.33 -27.39
CA GLU A 105 -13.17 -7.87 -28.65
C GLU A 105 -11.64 -7.78 -28.72
N PHE A 106 -11.07 -6.68 -28.20
CA PHE A 106 -9.62 -6.50 -28.14
C PHE A 106 -8.96 -7.63 -27.35
N PHE A 107 -9.41 -7.89 -26.11
CA PHE A 107 -8.81 -8.94 -25.28
C PHE A 107 -9.13 -10.35 -25.79
N ASN A 108 -10.33 -10.57 -26.35
CA ASN A 108 -10.69 -11.85 -26.98
C ASN A 108 -9.86 -12.16 -28.23
N SER A 109 -9.29 -11.14 -28.88
CA SER A 109 -8.37 -11.34 -30.02
C SER A 109 -6.95 -11.75 -29.61
N CYS A 110 -6.53 -11.47 -28.38
CA CYS A 110 -5.17 -11.76 -27.90
C CYS A 110 -4.88 -13.27 -27.81
N SER A 111 -3.61 -13.67 -27.93
CA SER A 111 -3.20 -15.04 -27.63
C SER A 111 -3.26 -15.35 -26.13
N ILE A 112 -3.31 -16.65 -25.76
CA ILE A 112 -3.23 -17.10 -24.35
C ILE A 112 -1.91 -16.64 -23.72
N GLU A 113 -0.81 -16.67 -24.47
CA GLU A 113 0.49 -16.22 -24.00
C GLU A 113 0.46 -14.72 -23.65
N LEU A 114 -0.11 -13.91 -24.53
CA LEU A 114 -0.22 -12.48 -24.30
C LEU A 114 -1.13 -12.14 -23.11
N LEU A 115 -2.29 -12.81 -23.00
CA LEU A 115 -3.19 -12.64 -21.86
C LEU A 115 -2.52 -13.05 -20.55
N THR A 116 -1.73 -14.13 -20.55
CA THR A 116 -0.97 -14.54 -19.36
C THR A 116 0.05 -13.48 -18.93
N LYS A 117 0.73 -12.83 -19.89
CA LYS A 117 1.63 -11.70 -19.59
C LYS A 117 0.86 -10.47 -19.07
N PHE A 118 -0.35 -10.23 -19.56
CA PHE A 118 -1.21 -9.15 -19.07
C PHE A 118 -1.66 -9.39 -17.63
N LEU A 119 -2.09 -10.62 -17.31
CA LEU A 119 -2.43 -11.03 -15.94
C LEU A 119 -1.23 -10.89 -15.00
N ALA A 120 -0.04 -11.32 -15.42
CA ALA A 120 1.18 -11.16 -14.63
C ALA A 120 1.49 -9.68 -14.32
N ALA A 121 1.28 -8.77 -15.30
CA ALA A 121 1.44 -7.33 -15.08
C ALA A 121 0.40 -6.74 -14.11
N LEU A 122 -0.74 -7.42 -13.93
CA LEU A 122 -1.77 -7.10 -12.94
C LEU A 122 -1.56 -7.82 -11.60
N GLY A 123 -0.50 -8.64 -11.49
CA GLY A 123 -0.19 -9.42 -10.29
C GLY A 123 -1.10 -10.63 -10.08
N MET A 124 -1.70 -11.14 -11.16
CA MET A 124 -2.56 -12.32 -11.13
C MET A 124 -1.87 -13.50 -11.82
N GLU A 125 -2.05 -14.69 -11.25
CA GLU A 125 -1.70 -15.97 -11.85
C GLU A 125 -2.98 -16.76 -12.01
N GLU A 126 -3.33 -17.10 -13.25
CA GLU A 126 -4.59 -17.78 -13.55
C GLU A 126 -4.34 -18.83 -14.62
N ASP A 127 -4.61 -20.10 -14.28
CA ASP A 127 -4.58 -21.23 -15.21
C ASP A 127 -6.01 -21.55 -15.64
N SER A 128 -6.58 -20.65 -16.44
CA SER A 128 -7.94 -20.72 -16.98
C SER A 128 -7.94 -20.70 -18.51
N SER A 129 -9.12 -20.85 -19.11
CA SER A 129 -9.31 -20.77 -20.56
C SER A 129 -8.93 -19.39 -21.11
N LYS A 130 -8.82 -19.27 -22.44
CA LYS A 130 -8.48 -18.00 -23.10
C LYS A 130 -9.53 -16.93 -22.78
N GLU A 131 -10.79 -17.32 -22.84
CA GLU A 131 -11.95 -16.47 -22.61
C GLU A 131 -11.97 -15.98 -21.16
N GLU A 132 -11.80 -16.88 -20.19
CA GLU A 132 -11.72 -16.53 -18.76
C GLU A 132 -10.55 -15.57 -18.47
N LYS A 133 -9.36 -15.80 -19.05
CA LYS A 133 -8.23 -14.87 -18.91
C LYS A 133 -8.55 -13.48 -19.50
N ALA A 134 -9.25 -13.41 -20.62
CA ALA A 134 -9.62 -12.15 -21.25
C ALA A 134 -10.63 -11.36 -20.40
N GLU A 135 -11.59 -12.04 -19.78
CA GLU A 135 -12.51 -11.46 -18.81
C GLU A 135 -11.77 -10.99 -17.55
N ALA A 136 -10.91 -11.85 -16.97
CA ALA A 136 -10.14 -11.52 -15.77
C ALA A 136 -9.23 -10.30 -15.96
N VAL A 137 -8.57 -10.14 -17.12
CA VAL A 137 -7.79 -8.94 -17.43
C VAL A 137 -8.67 -7.69 -17.43
N GLN A 138 -9.87 -7.75 -18.01
CA GLN A 138 -10.78 -6.60 -18.07
C GLN A 138 -11.28 -6.22 -16.68
N GLU A 139 -11.72 -7.21 -15.90
CA GLU A 139 -12.17 -7.00 -14.52
C GLU A 139 -11.06 -6.42 -13.66
N GLU A 140 -9.85 -6.96 -13.73
CA GLU A 140 -8.77 -6.49 -12.87
C GLU A 140 -8.27 -5.09 -13.26
N ILE A 141 -8.37 -4.71 -14.53
CA ILE A 141 -8.17 -3.33 -14.97
C ILE A 141 -9.17 -2.40 -14.26
N LEU A 142 -10.46 -2.74 -14.27
CA LEU A 142 -11.50 -1.95 -13.61
C LEU A 142 -11.27 -1.87 -12.09
N ILE A 143 -11.00 -3.02 -11.46
CA ILE A 143 -10.73 -3.13 -10.02
C ILE A 143 -9.51 -2.29 -9.63
N THR A 144 -8.42 -2.37 -10.41
CA THR A 144 -7.22 -1.54 -10.21
C THR A 144 -7.58 -0.05 -10.28
N GLY A 145 -8.39 0.33 -11.26
CA GLY A 145 -8.93 1.68 -11.41
C GLY A 145 -9.69 2.17 -10.18
N LEU A 146 -10.60 1.33 -9.66
CA LEU A 146 -11.37 1.62 -8.45
C LEU A 146 -10.48 1.71 -7.22
N LYS A 147 -9.53 0.79 -7.03
CA LYS A 147 -8.53 0.84 -5.94
C LYS A 147 -7.79 2.16 -5.96
N ILE A 148 -7.32 2.61 -7.13
CA ILE A 148 -6.63 3.90 -7.30
C ILE A 148 -7.55 5.05 -6.91
N GLY A 149 -8.78 5.09 -7.45
CA GLY A 149 -9.69 6.20 -7.22
C GLY A 149 -10.27 6.27 -5.80
N PHE A 150 -10.45 5.14 -5.11
CA PHE A 150 -10.75 5.17 -3.67
C PHE A 150 -9.51 5.59 -2.85
N ASN A 151 -8.31 5.22 -3.30
CA ASN A 151 -7.09 5.57 -2.58
C ASN A 151 -6.72 7.06 -2.68
N THR A 152 -7.34 7.85 -3.55
CA THR A 152 -7.22 9.33 -3.55
C THR A 152 -8.08 9.99 -2.47
N MET A 153 -9.16 9.35 -2.04
CA MET A 153 -10.13 9.90 -1.09
C MET A 153 -9.60 10.01 0.34
N SER A 154 -10.25 10.77 1.22
CA SER A 154 -9.87 10.81 2.65
C SER A 154 -10.18 9.47 3.36
N LYS A 155 -9.59 9.22 4.54
CA LYS A 155 -9.92 7.98 5.29
C LYS A 155 -11.34 8.05 5.86
N GLU A 156 -11.76 9.26 6.22
CA GLU A 156 -13.09 9.60 6.69
C GLU A 156 -14.14 9.21 5.65
N TYR A 157 -13.96 9.63 4.39
CA TYR A 157 -14.81 9.22 3.27
C TYR A 157 -14.89 7.70 3.12
N ILE A 158 -13.75 7.01 3.17
CA ILE A 158 -13.73 5.54 3.05
C ILE A 158 -14.52 4.87 4.19
N ASN A 159 -14.45 5.41 5.41
CA ASN A 159 -15.24 4.90 6.53
C ASN A 159 -16.74 5.12 6.30
N ASP A 160 -17.16 6.25 5.74
CA ASP A 160 -18.55 6.54 5.42
C ASP A 160 -19.09 5.62 4.33
N VAL A 161 -18.26 5.31 3.32
CA VAL A 161 -18.57 4.28 2.30
C VAL A 161 -18.71 2.90 2.94
N CYS A 162 -17.77 2.51 3.83
CA CYS A 162 -17.88 1.25 4.55
C CYS A 162 -19.17 1.16 5.38
N GLU A 163 -19.57 2.25 6.03
CA GLU A 163 -20.79 2.32 6.82
C GLU A 163 -22.05 2.19 5.96
N ALA A 164 -22.09 2.87 4.82
CA ALA A 164 -23.18 2.77 3.85
C ALA A 164 -23.36 1.33 3.31
N LEU A 165 -22.25 0.63 3.06
CA LEU A 165 -22.23 -0.76 2.60
C LEU A 165 -22.32 -1.79 3.75
N LYS A 166 -22.39 -1.33 5.01
CA LYS A 166 -22.41 -2.19 6.20
C LYS A 166 -21.23 -3.16 6.30
N VAL A 167 -20.04 -2.72 5.86
CA VAL A 167 -18.77 -3.48 5.99
C VAL A 167 -17.88 -2.91 7.09
N ALA A 168 -16.92 -3.72 7.55
CA ALA A 168 -16.02 -3.32 8.64
C ALA A 168 -15.10 -2.14 8.25
N LYS A 169 -15.16 -1.05 9.04
CA LYS A 169 -14.31 0.16 8.89
C LYS A 169 -12.98 0.14 9.66
N SER A 170 -12.60 -1.01 10.23
CA SER A 170 -11.37 -1.16 11.02
C SER A 170 -10.14 -1.41 10.14
N GLY A 171 -8.97 -0.97 10.61
CA GLY A 171 -7.69 -1.25 9.97
C GLY A 171 -7.14 -0.15 9.06
N SER A 172 -6.34 -0.56 8.09
CA SER A 172 -5.69 0.34 7.13
C SER A 172 -6.69 0.81 6.08
N LYS A 173 -6.43 1.96 5.45
CA LYS A 173 -7.25 2.47 4.35
C LYS A 173 -7.36 1.43 3.21
N LYS A 174 -6.26 0.76 2.88
CA LYS A 174 -6.23 -0.31 1.87
C LYS A 174 -7.15 -1.48 2.23
N ALA A 175 -7.12 -1.93 3.49
CA ALA A 175 -8.00 -3.01 3.94
C ALA A 175 -9.49 -2.64 3.82
N CYS A 176 -9.87 -1.39 4.14
CA CYS A 176 -11.23 -0.92 3.93
C CYS A 176 -11.62 -0.90 2.45
N ILE A 177 -10.74 -0.45 1.56
CA ILE A 177 -10.96 -0.45 0.11
C ILE A 177 -11.14 -1.88 -0.42
N SER A 178 -10.29 -2.82 0.00
CA SER A 178 -10.43 -4.23 -0.36
C SER A 178 -11.78 -4.80 0.07
N ARG A 179 -12.31 -4.42 1.24
CA ARG A 179 -13.65 -4.85 1.68
C ARG A 179 -14.79 -4.25 0.86
N ILE A 180 -14.65 -2.99 0.44
CA ILE A 180 -15.63 -2.33 -0.45
C ILE A 180 -15.69 -3.08 -1.79
N ILE A 181 -14.53 -3.32 -2.40
CA ILE A 181 -14.42 -4.05 -3.67
C ILE A 181 -14.86 -5.51 -3.49
N GLY A 182 -14.51 -6.10 -2.36
CA GLY A 182 -14.85 -7.48 -2.00
C GLY A 182 -16.34 -7.77 -1.88
N GLN A 183 -17.20 -6.73 -1.85
CA GLN A 183 -18.65 -6.93 -1.97
C GLN A 183 -19.05 -7.46 -3.35
N ALA A 184 -18.37 -7.02 -4.42
CA ALA A 184 -18.60 -7.51 -5.78
C ALA A 184 -17.65 -8.65 -6.17
N TYR A 185 -16.46 -8.67 -5.56
CA TYR A 185 -15.39 -9.60 -5.91
C TYR A 185 -14.89 -10.34 -4.67
N PRO A 186 -15.54 -11.43 -4.22
CA PRO A 186 -15.28 -12.06 -2.92
C PRO A 186 -13.83 -12.48 -2.68
N HIS A 187 -13.06 -12.79 -3.73
CA HIS A 187 -11.65 -13.14 -3.63
C HIS A 187 -10.76 -11.97 -3.13
N TYR A 188 -11.27 -10.73 -3.14
CA TYR A 188 -10.60 -9.55 -2.55
C TYR A 188 -10.87 -9.35 -1.07
N LEU A 189 -11.80 -10.10 -0.48
CA LEU A 189 -11.98 -10.09 0.96
C LEU A 189 -10.74 -10.74 1.56
N GLU A 190 -9.89 -9.93 2.22
CA GLU A 190 -8.81 -10.45 3.05
C GLU A 190 -9.42 -11.51 3.97
N THR A 191 -9.08 -12.79 3.76
CA THR A 191 -9.29 -13.82 4.77
C THR A 191 -8.60 -13.29 6.00
N THR A 192 -9.37 -13.03 7.06
CA THR A 192 -8.86 -12.49 8.33
C THR A 192 -7.88 -13.43 9.04
N GLU A 193 -7.45 -14.50 8.39
CA GLU A 193 -6.29 -15.31 8.75
C GLU A 193 -5.02 -14.53 8.44
N LYS A 194 -4.77 -13.49 9.23
CA LYS A 194 -3.38 -13.28 9.62
C LYS A 194 -2.98 -14.58 10.32
N GLU A 195 -2.29 -15.45 9.62
CA GLU A 195 -1.30 -16.31 10.24
C GLU A 195 -0.31 -15.38 10.93
N THR A 196 -0.63 -14.93 12.14
CA THR A 196 0.41 -14.74 13.13
C THR A 196 1.10 -16.08 13.18
N LYS A 197 2.24 -16.19 12.50
CA LYS A 197 3.20 -17.26 12.76
C LYS A 197 3.42 -17.22 14.26
N GLU A 198 2.72 -18.07 15.00
CA GLU A 198 3.03 -18.36 16.39
C GLU A 198 4.44 -18.93 16.34
N ARG A 199 5.43 -18.07 16.57
CA ARG A 199 6.78 -18.56 16.82
C ARG A 199 6.66 -19.36 18.10
N GLU A 200 7.11 -20.61 18.06
CA GLU A 200 7.16 -21.47 19.23
C GLU A 200 7.80 -20.71 20.40
N LYS A 201 7.14 -20.76 21.56
CA LYS A 201 7.64 -20.12 22.78
C LYS A 201 8.98 -20.76 23.15
N ASN A 202 9.98 -19.94 23.41
CA ASN A 202 11.27 -20.45 23.87
C ASN A 202 11.13 -20.92 25.32
N ASP A 203 11.76 -22.05 25.65
CA ASP A 203 11.74 -22.56 27.02
C ASP A 203 12.57 -21.65 27.94
N ILE A 204 11.87 -21.01 28.87
CA ILE A 204 12.41 -20.09 29.88
C ILE A 204 13.48 -20.78 30.77
N SER A 205 13.45 -22.12 30.87
CA SER A 205 14.43 -22.92 31.64
C SER A 205 15.86 -22.84 31.07
N GLN A 206 16.00 -22.42 29.81
CA GLN A 206 17.28 -22.25 29.13
C GLN A 206 18.01 -20.96 29.56
N ILE A 207 17.34 -20.05 30.26
CA ILE A 207 17.95 -18.83 30.79
C ILE A 207 18.83 -19.18 32.01
N LYS A 208 20.13 -19.35 31.76
CA LYS A 208 21.15 -19.75 32.75
C LYS A 208 22.33 -18.78 32.77
N LYS A 209 23.15 -18.88 33.81
CA LYS A 209 24.38 -18.07 33.96
C LYS A 209 25.29 -18.26 32.75
N GLY A 210 25.72 -17.16 32.14
CA GLY A 210 26.54 -17.15 30.93
C GLY A 210 25.77 -16.85 29.63
N ILE A 211 24.44 -16.76 29.67
CA ILE A 211 23.64 -16.31 28.52
C ILE A 211 24.00 -14.88 28.11
N THR A 212 24.08 -14.63 26.81
CA THR A 212 24.37 -13.30 26.26
C THR A 212 23.13 -12.41 26.20
N PHE A 213 23.33 -11.11 26.02
CA PHE A 213 22.23 -10.17 25.85
C PHE A 213 21.43 -10.46 24.57
N GLU A 214 22.14 -10.81 23.50
CA GLU A 214 21.61 -11.12 22.17
C GLU A 214 20.69 -12.35 22.24
N GLU A 215 21.12 -13.41 22.93
CA GLU A 215 20.32 -14.62 23.16
C GLU A 215 19.07 -14.32 24.00
N LEU A 216 19.19 -13.54 25.08
CA LEU A 216 18.03 -13.10 25.87
C LEU A 216 17.06 -12.23 25.06
N TYR A 217 17.55 -11.47 24.08
CA TYR A 217 16.71 -10.60 23.27
C TYR A 217 15.89 -11.37 22.24
N GLN A 218 16.17 -12.67 22.02
CA GLN A 218 15.36 -13.55 21.16
C GLN A 218 14.04 -13.98 21.82
N TYR A 219 13.99 -14.06 23.15
CA TYR A 219 12.78 -14.42 23.91
C TYR A 219 11.68 -13.37 23.78
N TYR A 220 10.42 -13.76 23.89
CA TYR A 220 9.30 -12.83 23.97
C TYR A 220 9.34 -12.01 25.25
N ALA A 221 8.74 -10.80 25.20
CA ALA A 221 8.67 -9.95 26.38
C ALA A 221 7.90 -10.62 27.53
N GLU A 222 6.91 -11.45 27.21
CA GLU A 222 6.12 -12.24 28.16
C GLU A 222 6.97 -13.32 28.84
N GLU A 223 7.75 -14.09 28.07
CA GLU A 223 8.67 -15.12 28.58
C GLU A 223 9.71 -14.54 29.56
N LEU A 224 10.28 -13.38 29.20
CA LEU A 224 11.23 -12.67 30.07
C LEU A 224 10.56 -12.13 31.34
N GLN A 225 9.28 -11.75 31.27
CA GLN A 225 8.50 -11.33 32.44
C GLN A 225 8.16 -12.51 33.35
N ASP A 226 7.87 -13.68 32.77
CA ASP A 226 7.63 -14.91 33.51
C ASP A 226 8.89 -15.41 34.21
N TYR A 227 10.05 -15.38 33.54
CA TYR A 227 11.34 -15.62 34.19
C TYR A 227 11.55 -14.66 35.37
N CYS A 228 11.27 -13.38 35.19
CA CYS A 228 11.38 -12.39 36.26
C CYS A 228 10.42 -12.71 37.41
N LYS A 229 9.20 -13.16 37.13
CA LYS A 229 8.21 -13.54 38.14
C LYS A 229 8.67 -14.76 38.95
N GLN A 230 9.18 -15.79 38.29
CA GLN A 230 9.69 -17.02 38.94
C GLN A 230 10.89 -16.72 39.86
N ASN A 231 11.75 -15.79 39.46
CA ASN A 231 12.97 -15.43 40.19
C ASN A 231 12.82 -14.21 41.11
N GLY A 232 11.60 -13.71 41.35
CA GLY A 232 11.33 -12.60 42.26
C GLY A 232 11.86 -11.23 41.79
N LEU A 233 12.09 -11.06 40.49
CA LEU A 233 12.58 -9.84 39.85
C LEU A 233 11.42 -8.91 39.47
N LYS A 234 11.73 -7.62 39.33
CA LYS A 234 10.77 -6.63 38.81
C LYS A 234 10.39 -6.98 37.36
N LYS A 235 9.09 -7.14 37.06
CA LYS A 235 8.58 -7.43 35.71
C LYS A 235 8.44 -6.21 34.79
N THR A 236 8.32 -5.01 35.35
CA THR A 236 8.01 -3.79 34.58
C THR A 236 9.24 -3.23 33.87
N GLY A 237 9.03 -2.65 32.68
CA GLY A 237 10.03 -1.92 31.89
C GLY A 237 10.07 -2.40 30.44
N SER A 238 10.78 -1.66 29.58
CA SER A 238 11.02 -2.10 28.19
C SER A 238 11.81 -3.41 28.16
N LYS A 239 11.64 -4.25 27.13
CA LYS A 239 12.35 -5.54 26.94
C LYS A 239 13.86 -5.47 27.23
N LYS A 240 14.54 -4.45 26.69
CA LYS A 240 15.97 -4.20 26.92
C LYS A 240 16.34 -4.03 28.41
N ILE A 241 15.46 -3.40 29.19
CA ILE A 241 15.65 -3.22 30.64
C ILE A 241 15.46 -4.56 31.37
N VAL A 242 14.49 -5.36 30.93
CA VAL A 242 14.22 -6.70 31.49
C VAL A 242 15.42 -7.63 31.23
N CYS A 243 15.94 -7.71 30.00
CA CYS A 243 17.14 -8.50 29.67
C CYS A 243 18.35 -8.10 30.54
N LYS A 244 18.63 -6.79 30.67
CA LYS A 244 19.74 -6.31 31.53
C LYS A 244 19.54 -6.68 33.01
N ARG A 245 18.30 -6.71 33.49
CA ARG A 245 17.98 -7.11 34.87
C ARG A 245 18.23 -8.60 35.09
N ILE A 246 17.86 -9.43 34.11
CA ILE A 246 18.10 -10.88 34.13
C ILE A 246 19.60 -11.17 34.11
N LEU A 247 20.38 -10.51 33.24
CA LEU A 247 21.84 -10.66 33.21
C LEU A 247 22.49 -10.33 34.56
N LYS A 248 22.14 -9.17 35.15
CA LYS A 248 22.64 -8.77 36.46
C LYS A 248 22.29 -9.78 37.57
N PHE A 249 21.07 -10.32 37.53
CA PHE A 249 20.64 -11.33 38.49
C PHE A 249 21.48 -12.62 38.35
N LEU A 250 21.73 -13.06 37.12
CA LEU A 250 22.57 -14.23 36.82
C LEU A 250 24.06 -14.03 37.17
N GLU A 251 24.54 -12.79 37.15
CA GLU A 251 25.88 -12.39 37.59
C GLU A 251 26.02 -12.32 39.13
N GLY A 252 24.91 -12.38 39.88
CA GLY A 252 24.90 -12.34 41.35
C GLY A 252 24.62 -10.97 41.97
N ASP A 253 24.27 -9.96 41.17
CA ASP A 253 23.87 -8.62 41.65
C ASP A 253 22.38 -8.61 42.05
N LEU A 254 22.10 -9.05 43.27
CA LEU A 254 20.76 -9.16 43.86
C LEU A 254 20.18 -7.81 44.34
N GLU A 255 21.01 -6.79 44.56
CA GLU A 255 20.57 -5.50 45.10
C GLU A 255 19.92 -4.61 44.02
N SER A 256 20.42 -4.66 42.77
CA SER A 256 19.90 -3.83 41.67
C SER A 256 18.63 -4.39 41.01
N THR A 257 18.20 -5.62 41.34
CA THR A 257 17.27 -6.41 40.53
C THR A 257 15.91 -6.67 41.20
N ARG A 258 15.82 -6.48 42.52
CA ARG A 258 14.60 -6.65 43.32
C ARG A 258 13.59 -5.51 43.09
N PRO A 259 12.28 -5.79 43.19
CA PRO A 259 11.26 -4.74 43.20
C PRO A 259 11.41 -3.83 44.43
N LEU A 260 11.24 -2.52 44.23
CA LEU A 260 11.20 -1.54 45.32
C LEU A 260 10.00 -1.84 46.24
N LYS A 261 10.18 -1.68 47.55
CA LYS A 261 9.06 -1.80 48.49
C LYS A 261 8.03 -0.69 48.23
N PRO A 262 6.74 -0.92 48.52
CA PRO A 262 5.72 0.14 48.43
C PRO A 262 6.17 1.38 49.21
N GLY A 263 6.37 2.50 48.52
CA GLY A 263 6.82 3.77 49.10
C GLY A 263 8.27 4.18 48.79
N GLU A 264 9.14 3.27 48.33
CA GLU A 264 10.50 3.63 47.93
C GLU A 264 10.53 4.17 46.49
N ARG A 265 10.82 5.47 46.34
CA ARG A 265 11.17 6.07 45.04
C ARG A 265 12.69 6.16 44.92
N LEU A 266 13.25 5.66 43.82
CA LEU A 266 14.65 5.91 43.45
C LEU A 266 14.89 7.43 43.41
N LYS A 267 15.74 7.93 44.31
CA LYS A 267 16.21 9.32 44.29
C LYS A 267 16.92 9.54 42.95
N LYS A 268 16.30 10.30 42.02
CA LYS A 268 16.99 10.79 40.82
C LYS A 268 18.19 11.60 41.30
N LYS A 269 19.40 11.07 41.14
CA LYS A 269 20.62 11.88 41.18
C LYS A 269 20.51 12.89 40.04
N ARG A 270 20.10 14.13 40.36
CA ARG A 270 20.23 15.28 39.47
C ARG A 270 21.72 15.54 39.29
N GLY A 271 22.33 14.86 38.32
CA GLY A 271 23.68 15.14 37.87
C GLY A 271 23.71 16.53 37.25
N GLY A 272 24.35 17.47 37.95
CA GLY A 272 24.58 18.83 37.49
C GLY A 272 25.38 18.84 36.19
N LYS A 273 24.85 19.55 35.20
CA LYS A 273 25.51 19.83 33.93
C LYS A 273 26.59 20.90 34.20
N LYS A 274 27.80 20.48 34.60
CA LYS A 274 28.98 21.36 34.55
C LYS A 274 29.41 21.45 33.08
N GLY A 275 29.41 22.67 32.55
CA GLY A 275 29.87 22.97 31.20
C GLY A 275 31.35 22.70 31.05
N GLN A 276 31.74 22.21 29.88
CA GLN A 276 33.11 22.26 29.43
C GLN A 276 33.13 22.64 27.95
N LYS A 277 33.66 23.84 27.72
CA LYS A 277 34.13 24.38 26.44
C LYS A 277 34.87 23.30 25.66
N ARG A 278 34.52 23.14 24.38
CA ARG A 278 35.50 22.76 23.36
C ARG A 278 35.57 23.87 22.32
N LYS A 279 36.77 24.43 22.22
CA LYS A 279 37.28 25.26 21.12
C LYS A 279 37.04 24.51 19.80
N GLY A 280 36.44 25.20 18.84
CA GLY A 280 36.64 24.93 17.42
C GLY A 280 37.41 26.12 16.88
N GLU A 281 38.65 25.88 16.44
CA GLU A 281 39.44 26.80 15.66
C GLU A 281 38.87 26.89 14.23
N THR A 282 38.72 28.13 13.80
CA THR A 282 38.60 28.72 12.46
C THR A 282 39.81 28.28 11.60
N GLU A 283 39.73 28.12 10.28
CA GLU A 283 39.84 29.15 9.21
C GLU A 283 39.63 28.44 7.85
N GLU A 284 38.74 28.89 6.97
CA GLU A 284 38.89 29.91 5.88
C GLU A 284 39.11 29.23 4.50
N GLY A 285 38.62 29.73 3.36
CA GLY A 285 37.87 30.96 3.02
C GLY A 285 36.67 30.64 2.10
N LYS A 286 35.63 31.49 1.90
CA LYS A 286 35.60 32.89 1.42
C LYS A 286 36.39 33.04 0.11
N GLU A 287 35.86 33.59 -0.99
CA GLU A 287 34.98 34.75 -1.18
C GLU A 287 34.43 34.73 -2.63
N GLU A 288 33.15 35.08 -2.86
CA GLU A 288 32.68 36.33 -3.55
C GLU A 288 32.90 36.34 -5.08
N GLU A 289 32.09 36.92 -5.96
CA GLU A 289 31.09 37.99 -5.86
C GLU A 289 30.16 38.03 -7.10
N LYS A 290 28.92 38.48 -6.87
CA LYS A 290 28.00 39.37 -7.64
C LYS A 290 28.20 39.75 -9.13
N LYS A 291 27.07 39.80 -9.86
CA LYS A 291 26.28 40.99 -10.34
C LYS A 291 25.24 40.55 -11.40
N GLU A 292 23.93 40.84 -11.30
CA GLU A 292 23.20 42.10 -11.66
C GLU A 292 23.43 42.48 -13.14
N GLU A 293 22.48 42.83 -14.03
CA GLU A 293 21.17 43.52 -14.06
C GLU A 293 20.33 42.94 -15.24
N GLU A 294 19.00 42.84 -15.19
CA GLU A 294 17.98 43.85 -15.54
C GLU A 294 17.99 44.35 -17.01
N GLY A 295 16.82 44.33 -17.68
CA GLY A 295 16.69 44.79 -19.06
C GLY A 295 15.34 44.52 -19.73
N GLU A 296 14.40 45.42 -19.47
CA GLU A 296 13.04 45.54 -20.01
C GLU A 296 12.98 45.91 -21.52
N SER A 297 11.80 45.69 -22.15
CA SER A 297 11.17 46.53 -23.21
C SER A 297 11.13 46.10 -24.70
N LYS A 298 9.87 46.12 -25.21
CA LYS A 298 9.34 46.61 -26.53
C LYS A 298 8.97 45.63 -27.68
N LYS A 299 7.64 45.53 -27.89
CA LYS A 299 6.85 45.73 -29.13
C LYS A 299 7.60 45.73 -30.49
N LYS A 300 7.10 44.93 -31.45
CA LYS A 300 6.70 45.44 -32.78
C LYS A 300 5.77 44.51 -33.57
N LYS A 301 4.71 45.11 -34.11
CA LYS A 301 3.87 44.64 -35.23
C LYS A 301 4.67 44.67 -36.55
N THR A 302 4.37 43.74 -37.46
CA THR A 302 4.24 43.90 -38.94
C THR A 302 3.71 42.57 -39.47
N LYS A 303 2.47 42.42 -39.95
CA LYS A 303 2.00 42.73 -41.32
C LYS A 303 3.02 42.38 -42.41
N LYS A 304 2.82 41.24 -43.07
CA LYS A 304 2.63 41.17 -44.52
C LYS A 304 1.80 39.95 -44.87
#